data_AF-A0A813LKR3-F1
#
_entry.id   AF-A0A813LKR3-F1
#
_cell.length_a   1.000
_cell.length_b   1.000
_cell.length_c   1.000
_cell.angle_alpha   90.00
_cell.angle_beta   90.00
_cell.angle_gamma   90.00
#
_symmetry.space_group_name_H-M   'P 1'
#
loop_
_entity.id
_entity.type
_entity.pdbx_description
1 polymer ?
#
loop_
_entity_poly.entity_id
_entity_poly.type
_entity_poly.pdbx_seq_one_letter_code
_entity_poly.pdbx_strand_id
1 'polypeptide(L)'
;MHCKDKDLELLAQGLPPNLEELILSFEGCDKITDVGLKALAQKLSPGIQKLKLDFVGCLLLTDVGLVSLARHLPAGVKELQLHFASCSRVVSPGATALKQQLPAGLLSFKASFKGTGVNRNFYNLQSFRSFNS
;
A
#
# COMPACT_ATOMS: atom_id res chain seq x y z
N MET A 1 -5.12 1.60 -19.37
CA MET A 1 -5.93 0.62 -18.59
C MET A 1 -7.13 1.38 -18.03
N HIS A 2 -8.34 0.81 -17.91
CA HIS A 2 -9.56 1.58 -17.53
C HIS A 2 -9.85 1.65 -16.02
N CYS A 3 -8.95 1.16 -15.17
CA CYS A 3 -9.18 1.08 -13.73
C CYS A 3 -9.10 2.45 -13.04
N LYS A 4 -10.09 2.74 -12.20
CA LYS A 4 -10.30 3.99 -11.47
C LYS A 4 -10.78 3.70 -10.04
N ASP A 5 -10.90 4.76 -9.23
CA ASP A 5 -11.34 4.66 -7.83
C ASP A 5 -12.62 3.85 -7.61
N LYS A 6 -13.59 3.95 -8.53
CA LYS A 6 -14.85 3.22 -8.41
C LYS A 6 -14.66 1.70 -8.47
N ASP A 7 -13.69 1.22 -9.24
CA ASP A 7 -13.40 -0.20 -9.35
C ASP A 7 -12.78 -0.73 -8.05
N LEU A 8 -11.89 0.06 -7.43
CA LEU A 8 -11.33 -0.24 -6.11
C LEU A 8 -12.41 -0.25 -5.04
N GLU A 9 -13.34 0.71 -5.07
CA GLU A 9 -14.44 0.79 -4.13
C GLU A 9 -15.36 -0.44 -4.23
N LEU A 10 -15.73 -0.84 -5.44
CA LEU A 10 -16.55 -2.03 -5.68
C LEU A 10 -15.84 -3.31 -5.24
N LEU A 11 -14.55 -3.44 -5.54
CA LEU A 11 -13.74 -4.56 -5.08
C LEU A 11 -13.67 -4.60 -3.55
N ALA A 12 -13.43 -3.45 -2.91
CA ALA A 12 -13.36 -3.32 -1.46
C ALA A 12 -14.66 -3.72 -0.76
N GLN A 13 -15.82 -3.39 -1.35
CA GLN A 13 -17.14 -3.79 -0.85
C GLN A 13 -17.39 -5.31 -0.95
N GLY A 14 -16.74 -5.98 -1.91
CA GLY A 14 -16.87 -7.42 -2.12
C GLY A 14 -15.88 -8.28 -1.34
N LEU A 15 -14.96 -7.69 -0.56
CA LEU A 15 -13.99 -8.46 0.22
C LEU A 15 -14.69 -9.30 1.31
N PRO A 16 -14.42 -10.61 1.39
CA PRO A 16 -15.05 -11.46 2.40
C PRO A 16 -14.49 -11.14 3.81
N PRO A 17 -15.30 -11.29 4.87
CA PRO A 17 -14.89 -10.91 6.23
C PRO A 17 -13.77 -11.80 6.80
N ASN A 18 -13.63 -13.04 6.30
CA ASN A 18 -12.64 -14.02 6.80
C ASN A 18 -11.42 -14.13 5.87
N LEU A 19 -11.10 -13.09 5.12
CA LEU A 19 -9.97 -13.10 4.20
C LEU A 19 -8.63 -13.13 4.95
N GLU A 20 -7.80 -14.14 4.69
CA GLU A 20 -6.46 -14.26 5.28
C GLU A 20 -5.35 -13.75 4.36
N GLU A 21 -5.54 -13.86 3.03
CA GLU A 21 -4.59 -13.42 2.02
C GLU A 21 -5.28 -12.53 0.99
N LEU A 22 -4.71 -11.34 0.75
CA LEU A 22 -5.15 -10.42 -0.30
C LEU A 22 -3.97 -10.02 -1.17
N ILE A 23 -4.05 -10.37 -2.45
CA ILE A 23 -3.09 -9.96 -3.48
C ILE A 23 -3.85 -9.22 -4.58
N LEU A 24 -3.56 -7.95 -4.77
CA LEU A 24 -4.15 -7.12 -5.81
C LEU A 24 -3.07 -6.40 -6.59
N SER A 25 -3.25 -6.31 -7.91
CA SER A 25 -2.43 -5.48 -8.78
C SER A 25 -3.29 -4.53 -9.59
N PHE A 26 -2.87 -3.28 -9.56
CA PHE A 26 -3.41 -2.14 -10.28
C PHE A 26 -2.29 -1.44 -11.07
N GLU A 27 -1.28 -2.20 -11.50
CA GLU A 27 -0.15 -1.66 -12.25
C GLU A 27 -0.64 -0.87 -13.48
N GLY A 28 -0.11 0.33 -13.67
CA GLY A 28 -0.42 1.21 -14.80
C GLY A 28 -1.84 1.79 -14.78
N CYS A 29 -2.55 1.72 -13.66
CA CYS A 29 -3.87 2.32 -13.50
C CYS A 29 -3.74 3.82 -13.19
N ASP A 30 -3.78 4.63 -14.24
CA ASP A 30 -3.53 6.08 -14.20
C ASP A 30 -4.68 6.92 -13.63
N LYS A 31 -5.84 6.31 -13.36
CA LYS A 31 -7.04 6.97 -12.79
C LYS A 31 -7.36 6.56 -11.35
N ILE A 32 -6.47 5.81 -10.70
CA ILE A 32 -6.57 5.55 -9.25
C ILE A 32 -5.94 6.72 -8.50
N THR A 33 -6.68 7.25 -7.53
CA THR A 33 -6.27 8.33 -6.64
C THR A 33 -6.25 7.87 -5.19
N ASP A 34 -5.90 8.78 -4.29
CA ASP A 34 -5.93 8.54 -2.84
C ASP A 34 -7.31 8.13 -2.33
N VAL A 35 -8.39 8.50 -3.04
CA VAL A 35 -9.77 8.13 -2.69
C VAL A 35 -9.99 6.63 -2.85
N GLY A 36 -9.59 6.04 -3.98
CA GLY A 36 -9.70 4.61 -4.23
C GLY A 36 -8.84 3.79 -3.27
N LEU A 37 -7.59 4.21 -3.05
CA LEU A 37 -6.69 3.54 -2.10
C LEU A 37 -7.23 3.60 -0.67
N LYS A 38 -7.79 4.74 -0.25
CA LYS A 38 -8.45 4.87 1.06
C LYS A 38 -9.66 3.94 1.17
N ALA A 39 -10.51 3.88 0.15
CA ALA A 39 -11.69 3.02 0.16
C ALA A 39 -11.31 1.53 0.31
N LEU A 40 -10.28 1.09 -0.40
CA LEU A 40 -9.71 -0.26 -0.24
C LEU A 40 -9.16 -0.48 1.18
N ALA A 41 -8.33 0.45 1.67
CA ALA A 41 -7.68 0.33 2.97
C ALA A 41 -8.70 0.21 4.12
N GLN A 42 -9.80 0.95 4.05
CA GLN A 42 -10.88 0.93 5.06
C GLN A 42 -11.68 -0.38 5.13
N LYS A 43 -11.56 -1.23 4.12
CA LYS A 43 -12.30 -2.51 4.03
C LYS A 43 -11.39 -3.74 4.18
N LEU A 44 -10.10 -3.55 4.45
CA LEU A 44 -9.20 -4.65 4.76
C LEU A 44 -9.69 -5.39 6.01
N SER A 45 -9.91 -6.70 5.89
CA SER A 45 -10.36 -7.53 7.01
C SER A 45 -9.30 -7.58 8.12
N PRO A 46 -9.70 -7.57 9.40
CA PRO A 46 -8.78 -7.76 10.52
C PRO A 46 -8.09 -9.14 10.50
N GLY A 47 -8.65 -10.13 9.79
CA GLY A 47 -8.09 -11.48 9.65
C GLY A 47 -6.94 -11.62 8.65
N ILE A 48 -6.64 -10.57 7.87
CA ILE A 48 -5.58 -10.63 6.85
C ILE A 48 -4.22 -10.83 7.53
N GLN A 49 -3.54 -11.90 7.14
CA GLN A 49 -2.18 -12.22 7.53
C GLN A 49 -1.17 -11.87 6.43
N LYS A 50 -1.59 -11.91 5.16
CA LYS A 50 -0.75 -11.60 4.00
C LYS A 50 -1.41 -10.58 3.10
N LEU A 51 -0.77 -9.42 2.95
CA LEU A 51 -1.25 -8.32 2.12
C LEU A 51 -0.19 -7.94 1.10
N LYS A 52 -0.55 -8.06 -0.18
CA LYS A 52 0.24 -7.54 -1.30
C LYS A 52 -0.62 -6.58 -2.12
N LEU A 53 -0.19 -5.33 -2.18
CA LEU A 53 -0.81 -4.30 -3.01
C LEU A 53 0.22 -3.76 -3.99
N ASP A 54 -0.13 -3.84 -5.28
CA ASP A 54 0.68 -3.32 -6.36
C ASP A 54 -0.02 -2.16 -7.06
N PHE A 55 0.59 -0.98 -6.95
CA PHE A 55 0.17 0.29 -7.52
C PHE A 55 1.25 0.87 -8.43
N VAL A 56 2.17 0.05 -8.96
CA VAL A 56 3.24 0.54 -9.83
C VAL A 56 2.65 1.37 -10.98
N GLY A 57 3.19 2.57 -11.20
CA GLY A 57 2.72 3.47 -12.26
C GLY A 57 1.37 4.15 -12.02
N CYS A 58 0.78 4.06 -10.82
CA CYS A 58 -0.42 4.83 -10.46
C CYS A 58 -0.04 6.30 -10.16
N LEU A 59 0.05 7.12 -11.21
CA LEU A 59 0.65 8.46 -11.17
C LEU A 59 -0.10 9.50 -10.31
N LEU A 60 -1.37 9.25 -9.98
CA LEU A 60 -2.21 10.15 -9.19
C LEU A 60 -2.21 9.85 -7.68
N LEU A 61 -1.55 8.76 -7.26
CA LEU A 61 -1.37 8.46 -5.84
C LEU A 61 -0.34 9.39 -5.20
N THR A 62 -0.64 9.86 -3.99
CA THR A 62 0.23 10.74 -3.21
C THR A 62 0.49 10.15 -1.82
N ASP A 63 1.23 10.91 -1.01
CA ASP A 63 1.42 10.59 0.40
C ASP A 63 0.09 10.46 1.18
N VAL A 64 -0.98 11.14 0.76
CA VAL A 64 -2.30 11.05 1.42
C VAL A 64 -2.84 9.62 1.36
N GLY A 65 -2.78 8.98 0.19
CA GLY A 65 -3.20 7.59 0.00
C GLY A 65 -2.30 6.64 0.78
N LEU A 66 -0.99 6.84 0.75
CA LEU A 66 -0.04 6.00 1.48
C LEU A 66 -0.22 6.09 3.01
N VAL A 67 -0.44 7.29 3.55
CA VAL A 67 -0.76 7.53 4.96
C VAL A 67 -2.10 6.89 5.33
N SER A 68 -3.10 6.99 4.46
CA SER A 68 -4.40 6.36 4.69
C SER A 68 -4.29 4.84 4.71
N LEU A 69 -3.51 4.25 3.79
CA LEU A 69 -3.23 2.82 3.80
C LEU A 69 -2.56 2.42 5.12
N ALA A 70 -1.50 3.13 5.52
CA ALA A 70 -0.76 2.86 6.75
C ALA A 70 -1.66 2.84 7.99
N ARG A 71 -2.62 3.77 8.08
CA ARG A 71 -3.60 3.89 9.18
C ARG A 71 -4.58 2.73 9.30
N HIS A 72 -4.86 2.03 8.20
CA HIS A 72 -5.85 0.96 8.17
C HIS A 72 -5.21 -0.41 7.90
N LEU A 73 -3.88 -0.53 7.99
CA LEU A 73 -3.24 -1.84 7.94
C LEU A 73 -3.77 -2.71 9.09
N PRO A 74 -4.27 -3.93 8.81
CA PRO A 74 -4.72 -4.82 9.86
C PRO A 74 -3.56 -5.17 10.81
N ALA A 75 -3.82 -5.12 12.12
CA ALA A 75 -2.81 -5.39 13.15
C ALA A 75 -2.24 -6.83 13.08
N GLY A 76 -3.00 -7.76 12.49
CA GLY A 76 -2.64 -9.17 12.33
C GLY A 76 -1.68 -9.48 11.17
N VAL A 77 -1.41 -8.51 10.27
CA VAL A 77 -0.58 -8.76 9.08
C VAL A 77 0.82 -9.21 9.47
N LYS A 78 1.24 -10.34 8.91
CA LYS A 78 2.57 -10.96 9.07
C LYS A 78 3.44 -10.73 7.85
N GLU A 79 2.84 -10.67 6.66
CA GLU A 79 3.53 -10.42 5.40
C GLU A 79 2.93 -9.20 4.69
N LEU A 80 3.74 -8.17 4.47
CA LEU A 80 3.31 -6.95 3.79
C LEU A 80 4.21 -6.66 2.58
N GLN A 81 3.59 -6.54 1.41
CA GLN A 81 4.26 -6.14 0.18
C GLN A 81 3.54 -4.95 -0.45
N LEU A 82 4.25 -3.83 -0.62
CA LEU A 82 3.69 -2.58 -1.12
C LEU A 82 4.50 -2.05 -2.29
N HIS A 83 3.93 -2.05 -3.49
CA HIS A 83 4.63 -1.60 -4.69
C HIS A 83 4.08 -0.28 -5.19
N PHE A 84 4.87 0.77 -5.07
CA PHE A 84 4.54 2.15 -5.48
C PHE A 84 5.58 2.69 -6.48
N ALA A 85 6.33 1.82 -7.15
CA ALA A 85 7.32 2.27 -8.12
C ALA A 85 6.64 3.13 -9.21
N SER A 86 7.34 4.16 -9.68
CA SER A 86 6.84 5.14 -10.64
C SER A 86 5.61 5.95 -10.20
N CYS A 87 5.19 5.89 -8.93
CA CYS A 87 4.21 6.83 -8.36
C CYS A 87 4.92 8.15 -8.03
N SER A 88 5.13 9.00 -9.02
CA SER A 88 6.00 10.19 -8.94
C SER A 88 5.59 11.24 -7.89
N ARG A 89 4.35 11.19 -7.38
CA ARG A 89 3.82 12.09 -6.35
C ARG A 89 3.89 11.51 -4.92
N VAL A 90 4.34 10.27 -4.78
CA VAL A 90 4.72 9.69 -3.48
C VAL A 90 6.13 10.15 -3.15
N VAL A 91 6.33 10.66 -1.94
CA VAL A 91 7.61 11.21 -1.49
C VAL A 91 7.94 10.74 -0.08
N SER A 92 9.07 11.19 0.48
CA SER A 92 9.61 10.63 1.72
C SER A 92 8.70 10.75 2.95
N PRO A 93 7.96 11.85 3.18
CA PRO A 93 6.98 11.93 4.27
C PRO A 93 5.96 10.79 4.30
N GLY A 94 5.39 10.39 3.16
CA GLY A 94 4.46 9.26 3.07
C GLY A 94 5.11 7.93 3.48
N ALA A 95 6.34 7.67 3.02
CA ALA A 95 7.08 6.47 3.42
C ALA A 95 7.47 6.48 4.91
N THR A 96 7.81 7.65 5.46
CA THR A 96 8.07 7.82 6.89
C THR A 96 6.83 7.56 7.73
N ALA A 97 5.66 8.02 7.29
CA ALA A 97 4.39 7.74 7.98
C ALA A 97 4.01 6.26 7.91
N LEU A 98 4.25 5.58 6.76
CA LEU A 98 4.08 4.14 6.65
C LEU A 98 4.99 3.40 7.66
N LYS A 99 6.26 3.79 7.74
CA LYS A 99 7.24 3.21 8.67
C LYS A 99 6.78 3.29 10.13
N GLN A 100 6.17 4.41 10.52
CA GLN A 100 5.68 4.64 11.89
C GLN A 100 4.45 3.80 12.26
N GLN A 101 3.70 3.32 11.27
CA GLN A 101 2.42 2.62 11.49
C GLN A 101 2.46 1.14 11.07
N LEU A 102 3.65 0.59 10.80
CA LEU A 102 3.77 -0.83 10.51
C LEU A 102 3.26 -1.69 11.68
N PRO A 103 2.51 -2.77 11.40
CA PRO A 103 2.06 -3.70 12.44
C PRO A 103 3.24 -4.25 13.27
N ALA A 104 3.08 -4.29 14.59
CA ALA A 104 4.14 -4.75 15.49
C ALA A 104 4.55 -6.22 15.24
N GLY A 105 3.59 -7.05 14.82
CA GLY A 105 3.78 -8.48 14.55
C GLY A 105 4.26 -8.81 13.13
N LEU A 106 4.71 -7.83 12.35
CA LEU A 106 5.12 -8.00 10.96
C LEU A 106 6.44 -8.80 10.87
N LEU A 107 6.42 -9.91 10.13
CA LEU A 107 7.55 -10.82 9.96
C LEU A 107 8.30 -10.58 8.65
N SER A 108 7.57 -10.26 7.58
CA SER A 108 8.11 -10.00 6.25
C SER A 108 7.60 -8.68 5.71
N PHE A 109 8.51 -7.88 5.17
CA PHE A 109 8.18 -6.60 4.55
C PHE A 109 8.98 -6.41 3.26
N LYS A 110 8.30 -6.05 2.18
CA LYS A 110 8.93 -5.59 0.94
C LYS A 110 8.20 -4.34 0.44
N ALA A 111 8.94 -3.37 -0.06
CA ALA A 111 8.33 -2.24 -0.72
C ALA A 111 9.19 -1.71 -1.87
N SER A 112 8.55 -1.28 -2.95
CA SER A 112 9.23 -0.62 -4.07
C SER A 112 8.79 0.83 -4.22
N PHE A 113 9.76 1.74 -4.26
CA PHE A 113 9.55 3.17 -4.42
C PHE A 113 10.50 3.78 -5.47
N LYS A 114 11.10 2.97 -6.33
CA LYS A 114 11.91 3.47 -7.46
C LYS A 114 11.05 4.39 -8.35
N GLY A 115 11.56 5.56 -8.74
CA GLY A 115 10.80 6.54 -9.53
C GLY A 115 9.78 7.38 -8.74
N THR A 116 9.76 7.26 -7.41
CA THR A 116 9.08 8.17 -6.48
C THR A 116 10.11 9.14 -5.87
N GLY A 117 9.70 10.06 -4.98
CA GLY A 117 10.65 10.89 -4.21
C GLY A 117 11.55 10.11 -3.23
N VAL A 118 11.20 8.87 -2.86
CA VAL A 118 12.03 7.98 -2.03
C VAL A 118 13.13 7.30 -2.86
N ASN A 119 12.81 7.03 -4.14
CA ASN A 119 13.68 6.49 -5.18
C ASN A 119 14.56 5.27 -4.80
N ARG A 120 14.01 4.32 -4.02
CA ARG A 120 14.69 3.05 -3.69
C ARG A 120 13.70 1.93 -3.40
N ASN A 121 14.21 0.71 -3.31
CA ASN A 121 13.44 -0.45 -2.90
C ASN A 121 13.93 -0.96 -1.54
N PHE A 122 13.03 -1.58 -0.80
CA PHE A 122 13.28 -2.21 0.50
C PHE A 122 12.89 -3.67 0.40
N TYR A 123 13.83 -4.56 0.74
CA TYR A 123 13.66 -6.00 0.58
C TYR A 123 13.37 -6.71 1.92
N ASN A 124 13.42 -5.97 3.03
CA ASN A 124 13.15 -6.46 4.38
C ASN A 124 12.77 -5.30 5.32
N LEU A 125 12.21 -5.65 6.47
CA LEU A 125 11.75 -4.70 7.48
C LEU A 125 12.89 -3.86 8.07
N GLN A 126 14.08 -4.44 8.26
CA GLN A 126 15.23 -3.75 8.86
C GLN A 126 15.68 -2.57 8.00
N SER A 127 15.85 -2.80 6.69
CA SER A 127 16.23 -1.76 5.72
C SER A 127 15.22 -0.63 5.61
N PHE A 128 13.93 -0.92 5.79
CA PHE A 128 12.90 0.10 5.79
C PHE A 128 12.88 0.89 7.09
N ARG A 129 13.07 0.23 8.24
CA ARG A 129 13.15 0.88 9.55
C ARG A 129 14.35 1.82 9.68
N SER A 130 15.49 1.45 9.09
CA SER A 130 16.72 2.26 9.12
C SER A 130 16.74 3.41 8.10
N PHE A 131 15.74 3.51 7.21
CA PHE A 131 15.66 4.59 6.24
C PHE A 131 15.37 5.94 6.90
N ASN A 132 16.24 6.91 6.66
CA ASN A 132 16.05 8.31 7.01
C ASN A 132 15.82 9.10 5.72
N SER A 133 14.77 9.92 5.73
CA SER A 133 14.33 10.79 4.63
C SER A 133 15.13 12.08 4.56
#